data_AF-A0A1H5D9V1-F1
#
_entry.id   AF-A0A1H5D9V1-F1
#
_cell.length_a   1.000
_cell.length_b   1.000
_cell.length_c   1.000
_cell.angle_alpha   90.00
_cell.angle_beta   90.00
_cell.angle_gamma   90.00
#
_symmetry.space_group_name_H-M   'P 1'
#
loop_
_entity.id
_entity.type
_entity.pdbx_description
1 polymer ?
#
loop_
_entity_poly.entity_id
_entity_poly.type
_entity_poly.pdbx_seq_one_letter_code
_entity_poly.pdbx_strand_id
1 'polypeptide(L)'
;MGAPSGRSPRPSLVLATHNAHKVRELRAILAEAGIASDDTAGIVGAGDVGAPEPVEDGVTFAENALIKARALVVHTGVAAIADDSGLAVDVLGGAPGIFSARWAGAHGDDQANLDLLLAQLADVPEQHRGAAFVCAAALVTPDGTEHVELGQLRGTLLPAPRGEGGFGYDPILRPDGESRSCAELTPEEKNAISHRGQAFRAIAPRVVTALRG
;
A
#
# COMPACT_ATOMS: atom_id res chain seq x y z
N MET A 1 -45.31 13.47 -7.42
CA MET A 1 -44.18 12.54 -7.57
C MET A 1 -42.92 13.25 -7.14
N GLY A 2 -42.51 13.10 -5.87
CA GLY A 2 -41.25 13.65 -5.39
C GLY A 2 -40.11 12.74 -5.84
N ALA A 3 -39.11 13.30 -6.50
CA ALA A 3 -37.88 12.57 -6.81
C ALA A 3 -37.24 12.08 -5.50
N PRO A 4 -36.73 10.85 -5.42
CA PRO A 4 -35.93 10.44 -4.27
C PRO A 4 -34.68 11.31 -4.26
N SER A 5 -34.54 12.14 -3.22
CA SER A 5 -33.30 12.85 -2.92
C SER A 5 -32.23 11.79 -2.63
N GLY A 6 -31.44 11.46 -3.65
CA GLY A 6 -30.33 10.51 -3.56
C GLY A 6 -29.25 11.08 -2.66
N ARG A 7 -29.42 10.92 -1.34
CA ARG A 7 -28.36 11.18 -0.39
C ARG A 7 -27.33 10.08 -0.60
N SER A 8 -26.14 10.43 -1.06
CA SER A 8 -25.02 9.48 -1.06
C SER A 8 -24.92 8.86 0.34
N PRO A 9 -24.72 7.54 0.45
CA PRO A 9 -24.61 6.88 1.74
C PRO A 9 -23.54 7.57 2.59
N ARG A 10 -23.80 7.71 3.90
CA ARG A 10 -22.78 8.23 4.81
C ARG A 10 -21.56 7.30 4.76
N PRO A 11 -20.32 7.83 4.76
CA PRO A 11 -19.13 6.99 4.79
C PRO A 11 -19.14 6.07 6.01
N SER A 12 -18.90 4.78 5.80
CA SER A 12 -18.71 3.78 6.86
C SER A 12 -17.22 3.46 7.08
N LEU A 13 -16.39 3.74 6.08
CA LEU A 13 -14.93 3.56 6.12
C LEU A 13 -14.26 4.52 5.13
N VAL A 14 -13.13 5.09 5.50
CA VAL A 14 -12.36 5.99 4.64
C VAL A 14 -10.99 5.37 4.32
N LEU A 15 -10.63 5.32 3.04
CA LEU A 15 -9.33 4.84 2.58
C LEU A 15 -8.40 6.04 2.35
N ALA A 16 -7.17 5.98 2.87
CA ALA A 16 -6.14 7.02 2.71
C ALA A 16 -5.50 7.04 1.33
N THR A 17 -6.34 7.30 0.33
CA THR A 17 -5.96 7.44 -1.06
C THR A 17 -6.92 8.38 -1.77
N HIS A 18 -6.37 9.31 -2.56
CA HIS A 18 -7.12 10.11 -3.52
C HIS A 18 -7.25 9.42 -4.88
N ASN A 19 -6.56 8.28 -5.06
CA ASN A 19 -6.63 7.49 -6.28
C ASN A 19 -7.86 6.56 -6.29
N ALA A 20 -8.84 6.87 -7.14
CA ALA A 20 -10.05 6.08 -7.33
C ALA A 20 -9.80 4.64 -7.81
N HIS A 21 -8.70 4.37 -8.51
CA HIS A 21 -8.32 3.01 -8.88
C HIS A 21 -7.92 2.20 -7.66
N LYS A 22 -7.10 2.77 -6.76
CA LYS A 22 -6.70 2.13 -5.50
C LYS A 22 -7.90 1.88 -4.61
N VAL A 23 -8.88 2.80 -4.57
CA VAL A 23 -10.16 2.56 -3.87
C VAL A 23 -10.87 1.31 -4.39
N ARG A 24 -10.94 1.12 -5.72
CA ARG A 24 -11.57 -0.08 -6.32
C ARG A 24 -10.84 -1.37 -5.96
N GLU A 25 -9.50 -1.37 -6.01
CA GLU A 25 -8.68 -2.54 -5.64
C GLU A 25 -8.90 -2.92 -4.17
N LEU A 26 -8.85 -1.94 -3.27
CA LEU A 26 -9.03 -2.19 -1.85
C LEU A 26 -10.44 -2.67 -1.53
N ARG A 27 -11.47 -2.12 -2.19
CA ARG A 27 -12.83 -2.66 -2.08
C ARG A 27 -12.92 -4.12 -2.54
N ALA A 28 -12.22 -4.50 -3.61
CA ALA A 28 -12.21 -5.89 -4.08
C ALA A 28 -11.56 -6.83 -3.05
N ILE A 29 -10.41 -6.46 -2.47
CA ILE A 29 -9.75 -7.24 -1.41
C ILE A 29 -10.64 -7.39 -0.18
N LEU A 30 -11.32 -6.32 0.21
CA LEU A 30 -12.27 -6.33 1.35
C LEU A 30 -13.49 -7.21 1.07
N ALA A 31 -14.00 -7.22 -0.16
CA ALA A 31 -15.10 -8.10 -0.58
C ALA A 31 -14.68 -9.59 -0.55
N GLU A 32 -13.49 -9.92 -1.04
CA GLU A 32 -12.93 -11.28 -0.96
C GLU A 32 -12.77 -11.75 0.50
N ALA A 33 -12.50 -10.83 1.41
CA ALA A 33 -12.40 -11.11 2.84
C ALA A 33 -13.74 -11.20 3.58
N GLY A 34 -14.88 -11.13 2.86
CA GLY A 34 -16.21 -11.38 3.42
C GLY A 34 -17.01 -10.15 3.85
N ILE A 35 -16.62 -8.94 3.41
CA ILE A 35 -17.46 -7.74 3.52
C ILE A 35 -18.52 -7.82 2.42
N ALA A 36 -19.80 -7.75 2.80
CA ALA A 36 -20.90 -7.85 1.85
C ALA A 36 -20.88 -6.64 0.90
N SER A 37 -21.30 -6.83 -0.36
CA SER A 37 -21.17 -5.79 -1.40
C SER A 37 -21.95 -4.51 -1.08
N ASP A 38 -23.06 -4.64 -0.36
CA ASP A 38 -23.87 -3.58 0.23
C ASP A 38 -23.13 -2.78 1.31
N ASP A 39 -22.26 -3.42 2.10
CA ASP A 39 -21.41 -2.74 3.10
C ASP A 39 -20.27 -1.95 2.44
N THR A 40 -19.89 -2.29 1.20
CA THR A 40 -18.82 -1.58 0.47
C THR A 40 -19.25 -0.22 -0.10
N ALA A 41 -20.56 0.06 -0.17
CA ALA A 41 -21.09 1.30 -0.73
C ALA A 41 -20.69 2.55 0.08
N GLY A 42 -20.43 2.37 1.38
CA GLY A 42 -19.96 3.43 2.28
C GLY A 42 -18.43 3.55 2.37
N ILE A 43 -17.67 2.72 1.66
CA ILE A 43 -16.20 2.80 1.63
C ILE A 43 -15.81 3.89 0.65
N VAL A 44 -15.19 4.98 1.09
CA VAL A 44 -14.82 6.12 0.22
C VAL A 44 -13.33 6.42 0.31
N GLY A 45 -12.78 7.14 -0.67
CA GLY A 45 -11.39 7.62 -0.62
C GLY A 45 -11.26 8.95 0.13
N ALA A 46 -10.04 9.28 0.54
CA ALA A 46 -9.70 10.56 1.17
C ALA A 46 -10.10 11.77 0.30
N GLY A 47 -10.02 11.63 -1.03
CA GLY A 47 -10.47 12.64 -1.97
C GLY A 47 -11.99 12.90 -1.94
N ASP A 48 -12.80 11.86 -1.72
CA ASP A 48 -14.27 11.96 -1.67
C ASP A 48 -14.75 12.74 -0.44
N VAL A 49 -13.94 12.75 0.63
CA VAL A 49 -14.22 13.47 1.89
C VAL A 49 -13.44 14.78 2.03
N GLY A 50 -12.70 15.17 0.98
CA GLY A 50 -11.89 16.39 0.97
C GLY A 50 -10.83 16.43 2.07
N ALA A 51 -10.31 15.27 2.49
CA ALA A 51 -9.28 15.21 3.51
C ALA A 51 -7.92 15.66 2.94
N PRO A 52 -7.17 16.51 3.66
CA PRO A 52 -5.81 16.86 3.26
C PRO A 52 -4.85 15.68 3.47
N GLU A 53 -3.75 15.67 2.71
CA GLU A 53 -2.65 14.74 2.97
C GLU A 53 -1.87 15.18 4.22
N PRO A 54 -1.71 14.31 5.23
CA PRO A 54 -0.92 14.64 6.41
C PRO A 54 0.57 14.58 6.10
N VAL A 55 1.38 15.23 6.95
CA VAL A 55 2.84 15.08 6.91
C VAL A 55 3.20 13.70 7.43
N GLU A 56 3.90 12.91 6.62
CA GLU A 56 4.45 11.59 7.01
C GLU A 56 5.84 11.77 7.63
N ASP A 57 5.90 11.95 8.96
CA ASP A 57 7.12 12.14 9.74
C ASP A 57 7.50 10.92 10.60
N GLY A 58 6.86 9.78 10.35
CA GLY A 58 7.22 8.50 10.94
C GLY A 58 8.55 7.97 10.41
N VAL A 59 9.18 7.08 11.17
CA VAL A 59 10.46 6.46 10.83
C VAL A 59 10.31 4.99 10.41
N THR A 60 9.06 4.51 10.33
CA THR A 60 8.68 3.18 9.87
C THR A 60 7.41 3.25 9.02
N PHE A 61 7.19 2.23 8.16
CA PHE A 61 5.97 2.11 7.37
C PHE A 61 4.71 2.09 8.26
N ALA A 62 4.78 1.41 9.41
CA ALA A 62 3.67 1.33 10.35
C ALA A 62 3.29 2.70 10.92
N GLU A 63 4.27 3.51 11.30
CA GLU A 63 4.04 4.87 11.81
C GLU A 63 3.42 5.78 10.75
N ASN A 64 3.95 5.77 9.52
CA ASN A 64 3.40 6.56 8.41
C ASN A 64 1.96 6.13 8.05
N ALA A 65 1.70 4.82 8.03
CA ALA A 65 0.34 4.31 7.82
C ALA A 65 -0.62 4.77 8.93
N LEU A 66 -0.20 4.71 10.20
CA LEU A 66 -1.00 5.19 11.33
C LEU A 66 -1.22 6.70 11.29
N ILE A 67 -0.22 7.50 10.93
CA ILE A 67 -0.36 8.96 10.75
C ILE A 67 -1.47 9.27 9.74
N LYS A 68 -1.45 8.59 8.59
CA LYS A 68 -2.47 8.72 7.55
C LYS A 68 -3.86 8.32 8.04
N ALA A 69 -4.00 7.18 8.69
CA ALA A 69 -5.28 6.70 9.18
C ALA A 69 -5.86 7.59 10.30
N ARG A 70 -5.04 7.99 11.28
CA ARG A 70 -5.43 8.91 12.36
C ARG A 70 -5.94 10.24 11.83
N ALA A 71 -5.23 10.83 10.86
CA ALA A 71 -5.63 12.09 10.26
C ALA A 71 -7.03 12.02 9.64
N LEU A 72 -7.37 10.90 8.99
CA LEU A 72 -8.70 10.69 8.42
C LEU A 72 -9.78 10.50 9.49
N VAL A 73 -9.50 9.75 10.56
CA VAL A 73 -10.44 9.59 11.67
C VAL A 73 -10.72 10.94 12.33
N VAL A 74 -9.69 11.76 12.56
CA VAL A 74 -9.84 13.12 13.09
C VAL A 74 -10.67 14.00 12.16
N HIS A 75 -10.43 13.93 10.84
CA HIS A 75 -11.14 14.75 9.85
C HIS A 75 -12.61 14.34 9.67
N THR A 76 -12.92 13.04 9.75
CA THR A 76 -14.23 12.51 9.35
C THR A 76 -15.09 11.98 10.50
N GLY A 77 -14.49 11.60 11.62
CA GLY A 77 -15.15 10.86 12.71
C GLY A 77 -15.55 9.43 12.31
N VAL A 78 -15.01 8.91 11.20
CA VAL A 78 -15.29 7.57 10.65
C VAL A 78 -14.01 6.74 10.71
N ALA A 79 -14.13 5.42 10.87
CA ALA A 79 -12.99 4.52 10.80
C ALA A 79 -12.23 4.69 9.48
N ALA A 80 -10.91 4.56 9.52
CA ALA A 80 -10.05 4.76 8.36
C ALA A 80 -8.99 3.68 8.21
N ILE A 81 -8.69 3.33 6.96
CA ILE A 81 -7.55 2.49 6.59
C ILE A 81 -6.56 3.28 5.77
N ALA A 82 -5.29 3.13 6.07
CA ALA A 82 -4.19 3.65 5.28
C ALA A 82 -3.14 2.58 5.02
N ASP A 83 -2.28 2.83 4.05
CA ASP A 83 -1.06 2.06 3.86
C ASP A 83 0.17 2.95 3.66
N ASP A 84 1.32 2.44 4.07
CA ASP A 84 2.62 2.92 3.65
C ASP A 84 3.47 1.76 3.16
N SER A 85 4.20 1.97 2.06
CA SER A 85 4.88 0.89 1.36
C SER A 85 6.19 1.32 0.71
N GLY A 86 7.14 0.39 0.60
CA GLY A 86 8.42 0.64 -0.02
C GLY A 86 9.24 -0.63 -0.23
N LEU A 87 10.42 -0.46 -0.82
CA LEU A 87 11.43 -1.50 -0.98
C LEU A 87 12.42 -1.43 0.18
N ALA A 88 12.65 -2.55 0.86
CA ALA A 88 13.68 -2.71 1.87
C ALA A 88 14.77 -3.65 1.35
N VAL A 89 16.01 -3.18 1.26
CA VAL A 89 17.16 -3.95 0.76
C VAL A 89 18.05 -4.37 1.92
N ASP A 90 18.31 -5.66 2.06
CA ASP A 90 18.95 -6.26 3.24
C ASP A 90 20.37 -5.71 3.45
N VAL A 91 21.19 -5.65 2.39
CA VAL A 91 22.58 -5.15 2.47
C VAL A 91 22.68 -3.65 2.74
N LEU A 92 21.60 -2.89 2.49
CA LEU A 92 21.51 -1.47 2.77
C LEU A 92 20.83 -1.18 4.12
N GLY A 93 20.67 -2.19 4.98
CA GLY A 93 20.01 -2.04 6.27
C GLY A 93 18.53 -1.68 6.17
N GLY A 94 17.86 -2.03 5.07
CA GLY A 94 16.46 -1.74 4.81
C GLY A 94 16.20 -0.48 3.99
N ALA A 95 17.22 0.27 3.58
CA ALA A 95 17.04 1.36 2.61
C ALA A 95 16.70 0.80 1.20
N PRO A 96 15.97 1.53 0.34
CA PRO A 96 15.42 2.87 0.52
C PRO A 96 14.34 3.01 1.63
N GLY A 97 13.62 1.94 1.97
CA GLY A 97 12.66 1.92 3.07
C GLY A 97 11.53 2.92 2.86
N ILE A 98 11.18 3.68 3.91
CA ILE A 98 10.16 4.75 3.85
C ILE A 98 10.50 5.86 2.84
N PHE A 99 11.76 5.96 2.40
CA PHE A 99 12.18 6.94 1.39
C PHE A 99 12.00 6.42 -0.04
N SER A 100 11.41 5.24 -0.25
CA SER A 100 11.31 4.57 -1.55
C SER A 100 10.81 5.46 -2.70
N ALA A 101 9.79 6.28 -2.46
CA ALA A 101 9.21 7.16 -3.49
C ALA A 101 10.07 8.41 -3.79
N ARG A 102 11.08 8.69 -2.96
CA ARG A 102 11.94 9.89 -3.03
C ARG A 102 13.42 9.55 -2.88
N TRP A 103 13.82 8.33 -3.24
CA TRP A 103 15.16 7.81 -2.99
C TRP A 103 16.24 8.66 -3.67
N ALA A 104 15.97 9.14 -4.88
CA ALA A 104 16.80 10.07 -5.64
C ALA A 104 16.56 11.55 -5.29
N GLY A 105 15.85 11.84 -4.19
CA GLY A 105 15.62 13.19 -3.64
C GLY A 105 14.33 13.87 -4.08
N ALA A 106 13.78 13.51 -5.26
CA ALA A 106 12.49 14.01 -5.74
C ALA A 106 11.40 12.93 -5.62
N HIS A 107 10.19 13.34 -5.22
CA HIS A 107 9.07 12.40 -5.09
C HIS A 107 8.53 11.99 -6.47
N GLY A 108 8.38 10.69 -6.70
CA GLY A 108 7.71 10.13 -7.88
C GLY A 108 8.57 9.99 -9.14
N ASP A 109 9.88 10.19 -9.04
CA ASP A 109 10.81 9.90 -10.15
C ASP A 109 11.28 8.43 -10.08
N ASP A 110 10.41 7.52 -10.50
CA ASP A 110 10.65 6.08 -10.44
C ASP A 110 11.94 5.65 -11.15
N GLN A 111 12.26 6.27 -12.29
CA GLN A 111 13.45 5.95 -13.06
C GLN A 111 14.72 6.38 -12.31
N ALA A 112 14.77 7.63 -11.80
CA ALA A 112 15.92 8.09 -11.03
C ALA A 112 16.13 7.28 -9.74
N ASN A 113 15.03 6.92 -9.07
CA ASN A 113 15.04 6.06 -7.89
C ASN A 113 15.65 4.68 -8.20
N LEU A 114 15.22 4.06 -9.30
CA LEU A 114 15.70 2.76 -9.77
C LEU A 114 17.19 2.81 -10.12
N ASP A 115 17.59 3.81 -10.92
CA ASP A 115 18.97 3.96 -11.40
C ASP A 115 19.96 4.19 -10.25
N LEU A 116 19.58 5.02 -9.26
CA LEU A 116 20.41 5.25 -8.08
C LEU A 116 20.61 3.97 -7.28
N LEU A 117 19.56 3.18 -7.08
CA LEU A 117 19.65 1.91 -6.36
C LEU A 117 20.54 0.89 -7.10
N LEU A 118 20.38 0.76 -8.42
CA LEU A 118 21.22 -0.11 -9.23
C LEU A 118 22.70 0.30 -9.17
N ALA A 119 22.98 1.61 -9.24
CA ALA A 119 24.35 2.13 -9.14
C ALA A 119 24.98 1.81 -7.78
N GLN A 120 24.23 1.95 -6.68
CA GLN A 120 24.70 1.62 -5.32
C GLN A 120 24.97 0.12 -5.14
N LEU A 121 24.25 -0.74 -5.86
CA LEU A 121 24.37 -2.19 -5.79
C LEU A 121 25.32 -2.78 -6.84
N ALA A 122 25.94 -1.98 -7.71
CA ALA A 122 26.68 -2.46 -8.89
C ALA A 122 27.69 -3.57 -8.57
N ASP A 123 28.47 -3.40 -7.50
CA ASP A 123 29.50 -4.35 -7.07
C ASP A 123 29.02 -5.37 -6.02
N VAL A 124 27.76 -5.31 -5.60
CA VAL A 124 27.19 -6.24 -4.62
C VAL A 124 26.90 -7.58 -5.31
N PRO A 125 27.46 -8.72 -4.85
CA PRO A 125 27.14 -10.04 -5.41
C PRO A 125 25.67 -10.45 -5.20
N GLU A 126 25.11 -11.26 -6.11
CA GLU A 126 23.69 -11.67 -6.09
C GLU A 126 23.25 -12.25 -4.72
N GLN A 127 24.08 -13.06 -4.07
CA GLN A 127 23.74 -13.65 -2.77
C GLN A 127 23.55 -12.63 -1.62
N HIS A 128 23.93 -11.37 -1.84
CA HIS A 128 23.75 -10.27 -0.88
C HIS A 128 22.67 -9.27 -1.31
N ARG A 129 21.95 -9.53 -2.42
CA ARG A 129 20.90 -8.65 -2.97
C ARG A 129 19.49 -9.00 -2.50
N GLY A 130 19.36 -9.62 -1.33
CA GLY A 130 18.06 -9.89 -0.71
C GLY A 130 17.29 -8.60 -0.48
N ALA A 131 16.00 -8.59 -0.81
CA ALA A 131 15.13 -7.45 -0.61
C ALA A 131 13.67 -7.89 -0.38
N ALA A 132 12.84 -6.96 0.07
CA ALA A 132 11.40 -7.13 0.14
C ALA A 132 10.69 -5.85 -0.30
N PHE A 133 9.63 -5.98 -1.08
CA PHE A 133 8.58 -4.97 -0.95
C PHE A 133 7.82 -5.18 0.34
N VAL A 134 7.62 -4.11 1.11
CA VAL A 134 6.94 -4.12 2.40
C VAL A 134 5.75 -3.16 2.33
N CYS A 135 4.60 -3.58 2.85
CA CYS A 135 3.43 -2.74 3.07
C CYS A 135 3.01 -2.86 4.53
N ALA A 136 2.79 -1.74 5.20
CA ALA A 136 2.00 -1.68 6.42
C ALA A 136 0.60 -1.19 6.08
N ALA A 137 -0.42 -2.00 6.35
CA ALA A 137 -1.81 -1.57 6.35
C ALA A 137 -2.21 -1.22 7.78
N ALA A 138 -2.78 -0.04 8.01
CA ALA A 138 -3.19 0.45 9.31
C ALA A 138 -4.68 0.78 9.34
N LEU A 139 -5.40 0.29 10.35
CA LEU A 139 -6.79 0.62 10.66
C LEU A 139 -6.82 1.45 11.94
N VAL A 140 -7.56 2.55 11.91
CA VAL A 140 -7.85 3.38 13.10
C VAL A 140 -9.36 3.59 13.18
N THR A 141 -9.94 3.41 14.35
CA THR A 141 -11.38 3.59 14.62
C THR A 141 -11.64 4.85 15.47
N PRO A 142 -12.87 5.40 15.46
CA PRO A 142 -13.20 6.62 16.21
C PRO A 142 -13.05 6.51 17.73
N ASP A 143 -13.08 5.31 18.29
CA ASP A 143 -12.84 5.04 19.72
C ASP A 143 -11.34 5.01 20.08
N GLY A 144 -10.46 5.19 19.10
CA GLY A 144 -9.01 5.20 19.28
C GLY A 144 -8.35 3.83 19.16
N THR A 145 -9.07 2.77 18.79
CA THR A 145 -8.44 1.46 18.51
C THR A 145 -7.59 1.53 17.25
N GLU A 146 -6.40 0.93 17.31
CA GLU A 146 -5.44 0.89 16.22
C GLU A 146 -4.97 -0.53 15.95
N HIS A 147 -4.89 -0.89 14.67
CA HIS A 147 -4.35 -2.16 14.21
C HIS A 147 -3.41 -1.92 13.03
N VAL A 148 -2.29 -2.63 13.00
CA VAL A 148 -1.36 -2.63 11.87
C VAL A 148 -1.03 -4.06 11.49
N GLU A 149 -1.11 -4.35 10.20
CA GLU A 149 -0.68 -5.62 9.63
C GLU A 149 0.38 -5.37 8.55
N LEU A 150 1.39 -6.24 8.52
CA LEU A 150 2.47 -6.17 7.54
C LEU A 150 2.29 -7.23 6.46
N GLY A 151 2.54 -6.85 5.22
CA GLY A 151 2.67 -7.77 4.10
C GLY A 151 4.04 -7.59 3.45
N GLN A 152 4.63 -8.69 2.98
CA GLN A 152 5.97 -8.67 2.40
C GLN A 152 6.06 -9.58 1.16
N LEU A 153 6.66 -9.05 0.10
CA LEU A 153 7.04 -9.82 -1.08
C LEU A 153 8.56 -9.89 -1.11
N ARG A 154 9.10 -11.00 -0.59
CA ARG A 154 10.55 -11.27 -0.57
C ARG A 154 11.04 -11.68 -1.94
N GLY A 155 12.28 -11.30 -2.23
CA GLY A 155 12.93 -11.59 -3.49
C GLY A 155 14.40 -11.20 -3.50
N THR A 156 15.00 -11.30 -4.68
CA THR A 156 16.38 -10.90 -4.95
C THR A 156 16.39 -9.81 -6.01
N LEU A 157 17.22 -8.78 -5.82
CA LEU A 157 17.38 -7.72 -6.81
C LEU A 157 18.27 -8.16 -7.98
N LEU A 158 17.76 -8.00 -9.20
CA LEU A 158 18.44 -8.24 -10.45
C LEU A 158 19.53 -7.19 -10.72
N PRO A 159 20.57 -7.52 -11.51
CA PRO A 159 21.62 -6.56 -11.88
C PRO A 159 21.21 -5.55 -12.94
N ALA A 160 20.10 -5.79 -13.63
CA ALA A 160 19.54 -4.91 -14.65
C ALA A 160 18.01 -5.09 -14.68
N PRO A 161 17.24 -4.05 -15.05
CA PRO A 161 15.80 -4.13 -15.14
C PRO A 161 15.36 -5.15 -16.20
N ARG A 162 14.26 -5.85 -15.92
CA ARG A 162 13.56 -6.74 -16.85
C ARG A 162 12.07 -6.45 -16.78
N GLY A 163 11.36 -6.62 -17.91
CA GLY A 163 9.93 -6.31 -18.00
C GLY A 163 9.62 -4.83 -18.17
N GLU A 164 8.39 -4.57 -18.64
CA GLU A 164 7.87 -3.22 -18.90
C GLU A 164 6.62 -2.91 -18.06
N GLY A 165 6.11 -3.90 -17.31
CA GLY A 165 4.94 -3.74 -16.44
C GLY A 165 5.28 -3.14 -15.08
N GLY A 166 4.24 -2.81 -14.32
CA GLY A 166 4.41 -2.31 -12.96
C GLY A 166 4.94 -0.89 -12.88
N PHE A 167 5.60 -0.56 -11.77
CA PHE A 167 6.13 0.77 -11.46
C PHE A 167 7.28 0.69 -10.43
N GLY A 168 7.97 1.81 -10.20
CA GLY A 168 9.07 1.90 -9.24
C GLY A 168 10.14 0.82 -9.44
N TYR A 169 10.35 0.00 -8.40
CA TYR A 169 11.41 -1.02 -8.37
C TYR A 169 10.98 -2.39 -8.92
N ASP A 170 9.77 -2.52 -9.47
CA ASP A 170 9.27 -3.78 -10.02
C ASP A 170 10.21 -4.43 -11.06
N PRO A 171 10.88 -3.67 -11.96
CA PRO A 171 11.74 -4.27 -12.97
C PRO A 171 12.97 -5.00 -12.43
N ILE A 172 13.35 -4.75 -11.17
CA ILE A 172 14.55 -5.33 -10.58
C ILE A 172 14.27 -6.31 -9.45
N LEU A 173 13.07 -6.38 -8.89
CA LEU A 173 12.77 -7.39 -7.88
C LEU A 173 12.31 -8.70 -8.56
N ARG A 174 13.08 -9.77 -8.41
CA ARG A 174 12.64 -11.14 -8.74
C ARG A 174 12.11 -11.80 -7.46
N PRO A 175 10.80 -12.11 -7.36
CA PRO A 175 10.24 -12.78 -6.19
C PRO A 175 10.90 -14.14 -5.91
N ASP A 176 10.91 -14.55 -4.64
CA ASP A 176 11.40 -15.88 -4.28
C ASP A 176 10.56 -16.97 -4.97
N GLY A 177 11.22 -17.94 -5.59
CA GLY A 177 10.56 -19.01 -6.34
C GLY A 177 10.13 -18.63 -7.77
N GLU A 178 10.29 -17.38 -8.20
CA GLU A 178 10.02 -16.92 -9.56
C GLU A 178 11.31 -16.79 -10.40
N SER A 179 11.17 -16.97 -11.71
CA SER A 179 12.25 -16.68 -12.68
C SER A 179 12.13 -15.29 -13.31
N ARG A 180 10.95 -14.68 -13.19
CA ARG A 180 10.54 -13.38 -13.74
C ARG A 180 10.68 -12.29 -12.68
N SER A 181 11.01 -11.08 -13.11
CA SER A 181 10.85 -9.87 -12.29
C SER A 181 9.37 -9.57 -12.03
N CYS A 182 9.07 -8.74 -11.02
CA CYS A 182 7.71 -8.27 -10.78
C CYS A 182 7.11 -7.54 -12.00
N ALA A 183 7.93 -6.87 -12.82
CA ALA A 183 7.49 -6.17 -14.03
C ALA A 183 7.20 -7.10 -15.23
N GLU A 184 7.60 -8.36 -15.15
CA GLU A 184 7.30 -9.40 -16.15
C GLU A 184 6.05 -10.23 -15.77
N LEU A 185 5.52 -10.07 -14.56
CA LEU A 185 4.26 -10.66 -14.12
C LEU A 185 3.07 -9.86 -14.67
N THR A 186 1.95 -10.53 -14.97
CA THR A 186 0.71 -9.78 -15.22
C THR A 186 0.25 -9.05 -13.96
N PRO A 187 -0.57 -8.00 -14.07
CA PRO A 187 -1.15 -7.34 -12.90
C PRO A 187 -1.87 -8.32 -11.95
N GLU A 188 -2.57 -9.31 -12.49
CA GLU A 188 -3.28 -10.34 -11.72
C GLU A 188 -2.30 -11.26 -10.98
N GLU A 189 -1.28 -11.78 -11.66
CA GLU A 189 -0.24 -12.62 -11.05
C GLU A 189 0.47 -11.87 -9.91
N LYS A 190 0.87 -10.62 -10.17
CA LYS A 190 1.54 -9.77 -9.19
C LYS A 190 0.63 -9.50 -8.00
N ASN A 191 -0.63 -9.12 -8.23
CA ASN A 191 -1.58 -8.80 -7.17
C ASN A 191 -1.83 -9.99 -6.24
N ALA A 192 -1.87 -11.22 -6.77
CA ALA A 192 -2.05 -12.43 -5.98
C ALA A 192 -0.96 -12.60 -4.90
N ILE A 193 0.29 -12.30 -5.23
CA ILE A 193 1.45 -12.46 -4.32
C ILE A 193 1.91 -11.17 -3.64
N SER A 194 1.39 -10.02 -4.04
CA SER A 194 1.90 -8.71 -3.62
C SER A 194 1.87 -8.49 -2.10
N HIS A 195 2.91 -7.80 -1.61
CA HIS A 195 3.00 -7.29 -0.24
C HIS A 195 1.74 -6.50 0.19
N ARG A 196 1.18 -5.66 -0.70
CA ARG A 196 -0.06 -4.93 -0.43
C ARG A 196 -1.26 -5.89 -0.29
N GLY A 197 -1.42 -6.82 -1.23
CA GLY A 197 -2.49 -7.82 -1.16
C GLY A 197 -2.42 -8.65 0.12
N GLN A 198 -1.22 -9.05 0.54
CA GLN A 198 -1.00 -9.73 1.81
C GLN A 198 -1.41 -8.88 3.02
N ALA A 199 -0.93 -7.63 3.11
CA ALA A 199 -1.23 -6.73 4.23
C ALA A 199 -2.74 -6.46 4.36
N PHE A 200 -3.42 -6.18 3.24
CA PHE A 200 -4.85 -5.89 3.25
C PHE A 200 -5.71 -7.12 3.54
N ARG A 201 -5.34 -8.31 3.04
CA ARG A 201 -6.02 -9.56 3.44
C ARG A 201 -5.84 -9.85 4.93
N ALA A 202 -4.66 -9.57 5.49
CA ALA A 202 -4.39 -9.76 6.91
C ALA A 202 -5.21 -8.81 7.80
N ILE A 203 -5.35 -7.53 7.41
CA ILE A 203 -6.12 -6.56 8.22
C ILE A 203 -7.63 -6.67 8.02
N ALA A 204 -8.11 -7.25 6.91
CA ALA A 204 -9.52 -7.26 6.56
C ALA A 204 -10.47 -7.81 7.65
N PRO A 205 -10.13 -8.86 8.43
CA PRO A 205 -10.98 -9.29 9.55
C PRO A 205 -11.22 -8.18 10.59
N ARG A 206 -10.23 -7.33 10.86
CA ARG A 206 -10.36 -6.19 11.78
C ARG A 206 -11.29 -5.12 11.21
N VAL A 207 -11.21 -4.91 9.90
CA VAL A 207 -12.10 -4.00 9.17
C VAL A 207 -13.54 -4.48 9.23
N VAL A 208 -13.77 -5.78 9.00
CA VAL A 208 -15.09 -6.40 9.12
C VAL A 208 -15.67 -6.18 10.53
N THR A 209 -14.87 -6.39 11.58
CA THR A 209 -15.30 -6.12 12.96
C THR A 209 -15.65 -4.65 13.15
N ALA A 210 -14.79 -3.73 12.73
CA ALA A 210 -15.01 -2.29 12.88
C ALA A 210 -16.26 -1.78 12.15
N LEU A 211 -16.61 -2.40 11.01
CA LEU A 211 -17.82 -2.06 10.24
C LEU A 211 -19.12 -2.58 10.88
N ARG A 212 -19.05 -3.64 11.70
CA ARG A 212 -20.22 -4.30 12.29
C ARG A 212 -20.60 -3.80 13.69
N GLY A 213 -19.72 -3.04 14.34
CA GLY A 213 -19.89 -2.55 15.71
C GLY A 213 -19.34 -3.52 16.74
#